data_AF-A0A9W4DRC6-F1
#
_entry.id   AF-A0A9W4DRC6-F1
#
_cell.length_a   1.000
_cell.length_b   1.000
_cell.length_c   1.000
_cell.angle_alpha   90.00
_cell.angle_beta   90.00
_cell.angle_gamma   90.00
#
_symmetry.space_group_name_H-M   'P 1'
#
loop_
_entity.id
_entity.type
_entity.pdbx_description
1 polymer ?
#
loop_
_entity_poly.entity_id
_entity_poly.type
_entity_poly.pdbx_seq_one_letter_code
_entity_poly.pdbx_strand_id
1 'polypeptide(L)'
;MKPFSVATMAALAGLPLLVPAMGHDPVLECPSKARLYYQALHGIAIDARPEAMLPEHPSMDEGKIIAARRFDMKIWNGSTGQFLVQITNTLPGLQLSELHGGKWEICVESEERLS
;
A
#
# COMPACT_ATOMS: atom_id res chain seq x y z
N MET A 1 2.69 -37.08 58.29
CA MET A 1 3.46 -36.31 57.28
C MET A 1 2.61 -36.26 56.01
N LYS A 2 2.16 -35.07 55.60
CA LYS A 2 1.35 -34.85 54.38
C LYS A 2 2.32 -34.48 53.23
N PRO A 3 2.27 -35.12 52.06
CA PRO A 3 3.11 -34.69 50.95
C PRO A 3 2.58 -33.36 50.39
N PHE A 4 3.48 -32.41 50.23
CA PHE A 4 3.22 -31.14 49.54
C PHE A 4 2.97 -31.42 48.05
N SER A 5 1.88 -30.86 47.54
CA SER A 5 1.43 -30.94 46.15
C SER A 5 2.46 -30.29 45.21
N VAL A 6 3.06 -31.09 44.33
CA VAL A 6 3.93 -30.64 43.25
C VAL A 6 3.05 -30.34 42.04
N ALA A 7 2.43 -29.17 41.98
CA ALA A 7 1.55 -28.80 40.86
C ALA A 7 1.71 -27.34 40.39
N THR A 8 2.88 -26.72 40.61
CA THR A 8 3.07 -25.30 40.29
C THR A 8 4.36 -25.01 39.52
N MET A 9 4.70 -25.85 38.53
CA MET A 9 5.89 -25.65 37.67
C MET A 9 5.58 -25.85 36.17
N ALA A 10 4.33 -25.63 35.73
CA ALA A 10 3.95 -25.80 34.32
C ALA A 10 3.17 -24.63 33.71
N ALA A 11 3.24 -23.42 34.30
CA ALA A 11 2.48 -22.26 33.83
C ALA A 11 3.31 -21.18 33.10
N LEU A 12 4.61 -21.41 32.85
CA LEU A 12 5.51 -20.38 32.30
C LEU A 12 6.12 -20.68 30.92
N ALA A 13 5.80 -21.83 30.30
CA ALA A 13 6.28 -22.16 28.95
C ALA A 13 5.24 -21.94 27.84
N GLY A 14 4.07 -21.37 28.18
CA GLY A 14 2.87 -21.41 27.33
C GLY A 14 2.43 -20.11 26.67
N LEU A 15 3.23 -19.04 26.70
CA LEU A 15 2.99 -17.89 25.82
C LEU A 15 3.93 -18.00 24.62
N PRO A 16 3.51 -18.60 23.49
CA PRO A 16 4.12 -18.21 22.24
C PRO A 16 3.87 -16.71 22.12
N LEU A 17 4.95 -15.94 22.04
CA LEU A 17 4.90 -14.54 21.67
C LEU A 17 4.17 -14.49 20.32
N LEU A 18 2.88 -14.15 20.36
CA LEU A 18 2.14 -13.66 19.22
C LEU A 18 2.78 -12.33 18.85
N VAL A 19 3.96 -12.39 18.24
CA VAL A 19 4.47 -11.28 17.45
C VAL A 19 3.43 -11.15 16.35
N PRO A 20 2.66 -10.05 16.29
CA PRO A 20 1.82 -9.84 15.14
C PRO A 20 2.74 -9.94 13.95
N ALA A 21 2.42 -10.82 13.00
CA ALA A 21 3.00 -10.75 11.68
C ALA A 21 2.59 -9.37 11.15
N MET A 22 3.39 -8.35 11.44
CA MET A 22 3.30 -7.05 10.80
C MET A 22 3.64 -7.34 9.34
N GLY A 23 2.60 -7.60 8.55
CA GLY A 23 2.74 -7.66 7.11
C GLY A 23 3.39 -6.35 6.67
N HIS A 24 4.46 -6.44 5.89
CA HIS A 24 5.07 -5.29 5.25
C HIS A 24 4.00 -4.60 4.40
N ASP A 25 3.68 -3.36 4.70
CA ASP A 25 2.80 -2.50 3.90
C ASP A 25 3.66 -1.42 3.24
N PRO A 26 4.04 -1.61 1.95
CA PRO A 26 4.88 -0.67 1.25
C PRO A 26 4.31 0.75 1.29
N VAL A 27 5.15 1.73 1.59
CA VAL A 27 4.79 3.14 1.43
C VAL A 27 5.22 3.57 0.04
N LEU A 28 4.30 4.03 -0.79
CA LEU A 28 4.62 4.63 -2.07
C LEU A 28 4.89 6.13 -1.91
N GLU A 29 5.98 6.62 -2.49
CA GLU A 29 6.30 8.03 -2.61
C GLU A 29 6.09 8.50 -4.05
N CYS A 30 5.34 9.59 -4.21
CA CYS A 30 5.08 10.24 -5.49
C CYS A 30 6.00 11.46 -5.70
N PRO A 31 6.12 11.98 -6.93
CA PRO A 31 6.95 13.16 -7.25
C PRO A 31 6.74 14.37 -6.33
N SER A 32 5.52 14.64 -5.88
CA SER A 32 5.23 15.73 -4.94
C SER A 32 5.67 15.47 -3.51
N LYS A 33 6.28 14.32 -3.21
CA LYS A 33 6.55 13.80 -1.86
C LYS A 33 5.29 13.41 -1.08
N ALA A 34 4.14 13.30 -1.76
CA ALA A 34 2.99 12.62 -1.19
C ALA A 34 3.34 11.15 -0.94
N ARG A 35 2.99 10.66 0.26
CA ARG A 35 3.23 9.28 0.68
C ARG A 35 1.90 8.58 0.94
N LEU A 36 1.68 7.44 0.29
CA LEU A 36 0.49 6.62 0.48
C LEU A 36 0.88 5.18 0.78
N TYR A 37 0.23 4.58 1.77
CA TYR A 37 0.34 3.16 2.05
C TYR A 37 -0.32 2.34 0.94
N TYR A 38 0.30 1.23 0.56
CA TYR A 38 -0.23 0.32 -0.46
C TYR A 38 -1.61 -0.21 -0.05
N GLN A 39 -1.83 -0.53 1.23
CA GLN A 39 -3.16 -0.90 1.74
C GLN A 39 -4.24 0.16 1.50
N ALA A 40 -3.92 1.45 1.62
CA ALA A 40 -4.88 2.52 1.37
C ALA A 40 -5.35 2.54 -0.09
N LEU A 41 -4.50 2.09 -1.02
CA LEU A 41 -4.86 2.00 -2.44
C LEU A 41 -5.95 0.97 -2.70
N HIS A 42 -6.05 -0.09 -1.91
CA HIS A 42 -7.13 -1.06 -2.06
C HIS A 42 -8.50 -0.41 -1.86
N GLY A 43 -8.64 0.43 -0.83
CA GLY A 43 -9.89 1.17 -0.59
C GLY A 43 -10.22 2.14 -1.72
N ILE A 44 -9.21 2.80 -2.28
CA ILE A 44 -9.38 3.70 -3.43
C ILE A 44 -9.71 2.89 -4.70
N ALA A 45 -9.11 1.73 -4.90
CA ALA A 45 -9.30 0.91 -6.10
C ALA A 45 -10.69 0.28 -6.20
N ILE A 46 -11.50 0.25 -5.13
CA ILE A 46 -12.87 -0.29 -5.15
C ILE A 46 -13.74 0.39 -6.22
N ASP A 47 -13.56 1.69 -6.46
CA ASP A 47 -14.33 2.42 -7.47
C ASP A 47 -13.62 2.50 -8.84
N ALA A 48 -12.54 1.74 -9.05
CA ALA A 48 -11.85 1.70 -10.34
C ALA A 48 -12.70 0.98 -11.38
N ARG A 49 -12.72 1.52 -12.60
CA ARG A 49 -13.55 1.01 -13.69
C ARG A 49 -12.76 0.89 -14.99
N PRO A 50 -13.04 -0.12 -15.84
CA PRO A 50 -12.44 -0.20 -17.17
C PRO A 50 -12.73 1.04 -18.03
N GLU A 51 -13.93 1.62 -17.92
CA GLU A 51 -14.36 2.76 -18.72
C GLU A 51 -13.65 4.07 -18.34
N ALA A 52 -13.00 4.11 -17.17
CA ALA A 52 -12.25 5.26 -16.70
C ALA A 52 -10.79 5.26 -17.21
N MET A 53 -10.35 4.22 -17.91
CA MET A 53 -9.02 4.17 -18.52
C MET A 53 -8.96 5.09 -19.75
N LEU A 54 -7.93 5.93 -19.81
CA LEU A 54 -7.75 6.88 -20.92
C LEU A 54 -6.40 6.65 -21.62
N PRO A 55 -6.26 7.01 -22.91
CA PRO A 55 -5.03 6.78 -23.68
C PRO A 55 -3.78 7.44 -23.09
N GLU A 56 -3.94 8.54 -22.35
CA GLU A 56 -2.83 9.23 -21.68
C GLU A 56 -2.41 8.60 -20.35
N HIS A 57 -3.14 7.61 -19.84
CA HIS A 57 -2.74 6.90 -18.62
C HIS A 57 -1.48 6.09 -18.85
N PRO A 58 -0.59 5.96 -17.84
CA PRO A 58 0.58 5.11 -17.94
C PRO A 58 0.20 3.69 -18.34
N SER A 59 0.91 3.12 -19.31
CA SER A 59 0.94 1.68 -19.55
C SER A 59 2.06 1.04 -18.73
N MET A 60 1.91 -0.25 -18.45
CA MET A 60 2.99 -1.07 -17.88
C MET A 60 3.58 -1.95 -18.98
N ASP A 61 4.90 -2.13 -18.96
CA ASP A 61 5.57 -3.10 -19.83
C ASP A 61 5.14 -4.53 -19.46
N GLU A 62 4.89 -4.77 -18.17
CA GLU A 62 4.45 -6.05 -17.62
C GLU A 62 3.01 -5.97 -17.10
N GLY A 63 2.13 -6.71 -17.77
CA GLY A 63 0.73 -6.83 -17.37
C GLY A 63 -0.21 -5.86 -18.09
N LYS A 64 -1.49 -6.19 -18.04
CA LYS A 64 -2.58 -5.42 -18.62
C LYS A 64 -3.27 -4.63 -17.50
N ILE A 65 -3.43 -3.33 -17.71
CA ILE A 65 -4.32 -2.52 -16.88
C ILE A 65 -5.76 -2.89 -17.22
N ILE A 66 -6.54 -3.23 -16.20
CA ILE A 66 -7.93 -3.70 -16.36
C ILE A 66 -8.95 -2.67 -15.87
N ALA A 67 -8.54 -1.76 -14.99
CA ALA A 67 -9.39 -0.69 -14.48
C ALA A 67 -8.53 0.47 -13.97
N ALA A 68 -9.11 1.66 -13.92
CA ALA A 68 -8.46 2.85 -13.39
C ALA A 68 -9.43 3.70 -12.56
N ARG A 69 -8.87 4.48 -11.63
CA ARG A 69 -9.58 5.54 -10.90
C ARG A 69 -8.66 6.74 -10.72
N ARG A 70 -9.10 7.90 -11.21
CA ARG A 70 -8.53 9.19 -10.84
C ARG A 70 -9.10 9.66 -9.50
N PHE A 71 -8.27 10.32 -8.69
CA PHE A 71 -8.70 10.94 -7.45
C PHE A 71 -7.82 12.13 -7.11
N ASP A 72 -8.38 13.07 -6.37
CA ASP A 72 -7.67 14.26 -5.89
C ASP A 72 -7.38 14.11 -4.40
N MET A 73 -6.21 14.58 -3.98
CA MET A 73 -5.81 14.56 -2.57
C MET A 73 -5.03 15.83 -2.23
N LYS A 74 -5.25 16.39 -1.04
CA LYS A 74 -4.39 17.46 -0.53
C LYS A 74 -3.01 16.91 -0.20
N ILE A 75 -1.96 17.56 -0.71
CA ILE A 75 -0.57 17.20 -0.45
C ILE A 75 0.06 18.13 0.58
N TRP A 76 1.27 17.81 1.06
CA TRP A 76 1.89 18.45 2.21
C TRP A 76 2.06 19.97 2.09
N ASN A 77 2.26 20.49 0.88
CA ASN A 77 2.41 21.92 0.61
C ASN A 77 1.06 22.69 0.62
N GLY A 78 -0.05 21.99 0.89
CA GLY A 78 -1.40 22.54 0.94
C GLY A 78 -2.14 22.59 -0.40
N SER A 79 -1.47 22.28 -1.53
CA SER A 79 -2.14 22.17 -2.82
C SER A 79 -2.88 20.85 -2.99
N THR A 80 -3.72 20.77 -4.01
CA THR A 80 -4.38 19.52 -4.41
C THR A 80 -3.53 18.84 -5.50
N GLY A 81 -3.08 17.62 -5.24
CA GLY A 81 -2.48 16.75 -6.24
C GLY A 81 -3.55 15.89 -6.93
N GLN A 82 -3.30 15.54 -8.19
CA GLN A 82 -4.13 14.61 -8.96
C GLN A 82 -3.42 13.27 -9.07
N PHE A 83 -4.12 12.22 -8.71
CA PHE A 83 -3.59 10.88 -8.63
C PHE A 83 -4.44 9.92 -9.47
N LEU A 84 -3.80 8.81 -9.84
CA LEU A 84 -4.39 7.75 -10.62
C LEU A 84 -3.98 6.42 -9.99
N VAL A 85 -4.97 5.63 -9.57
CA VAL A 85 -4.75 4.22 -9.23
C VAL A 85 -5.21 3.35 -10.40
N GLN A 86 -4.37 2.39 -10.79
CA GLN A 86 -4.64 1.42 -11.85
C GLN A 86 -4.59 0.02 -11.27
N ILE A 87 -5.58 -0.81 -11.63
CA ILE A 87 -5.58 -2.23 -11.32
C ILE A 87 -4.89 -2.97 -12.46
N THR A 88 -3.87 -3.75 -12.12
CA THR A 88 -3.11 -4.58 -13.04
C THR A 88 -3.50 -6.05 -12.86
N ASN A 89 -3.28 -6.87 -13.88
CA ASN A 89 -3.48 -8.33 -13.79
C ASN A 89 -2.19 -9.09 -13.39
N THR A 90 -1.13 -8.37 -13.00
CA THR A 90 0.17 -8.87 -12.56
C THR A 90 0.43 -8.40 -11.12
N LEU A 91 1.48 -8.92 -10.47
CA LEU A 91 1.92 -8.40 -9.17
C LEU A 91 2.98 -7.30 -9.36
N PRO A 92 2.92 -6.18 -8.62
CA PRO A 92 1.86 -5.78 -7.70
C PRO A 92 0.55 -5.43 -8.43
N GLY A 93 -0.58 -5.85 -7.86
CA GLY A 93 -1.91 -5.74 -8.47
C GLY A 93 -2.48 -4.31 -8.57
N LEU A 94 -1.79 -3.34 -7.97
CA LEU A 94 -2.14 -1.93 -8.00
C LEU A 94 -0.89 -1.11 -8.35
N GLN A 95 -1.11 -0.09 -9.18
CA GLN A 95 -0.12 0.91 -9.53
C GLN A 95 -0.68 2.29 -9.18
N LEU A 96 0.13 3.11 -8.51
CA LEU A 96 -0.19 4.50 -8.24
C LEU A 96 0.63 5.40 -9.15
N SER A 97 0.02 6.46 -9.66
CA SER A 97 0.69 7.51 -10.40
C SER A 97 0.15 8.89 -10.00
N GLU A 98 0.99 9.90 -10.11
CA GLU A 98 0.65 11.30 -9.86
C GLU A 98 0.78 12.10 -11.16
N LEU A 99 -0.13 13.05 -11.39
CA LEU A 99 0.02 14.02 -12.46
C LEU A 99 1.00 15.11 -12.01
N HIS A 100 2.24 15.04 -12.49
CA HIS A 100 3.30 15.98 -12.18
C HIS A 100 3.83 16.61 -13.48
N GLY A 101 3.95 17.95 -13.51
CA GLY A 101 4.45 18.64 -14.72
C GLY A 101 3.64 18.38 -16.00
N GLY A 102 2.36 18.03 -15.88
CA GLY A 102 1.50 17.69 -17.02
C GLY A 102 1.66 16.25 -17.55
N LYS A 103 2.40 15.39 -16.86
CA LYS A 103 2.58 13.97 -17.21
C LYS A 103 2.25 13.09 -16.02
N TRP A 104 1.75 11.89 -16.31
CA TRP A 104 1.57 10.87 -15.28
C TRP A 104 2.91 10.23 -14.96
N GLU A 105 3.31 10.32 -13.70
CA GLU A 105 4.55 9.76 -13.18
C GLU A 105 4.23 8.69 -12.13
N ILE A 106 4.90 7.54 -12.22
CA ILE A 106 4.66 6.41 -11.34
C ILE A 106 5.21 6.71 -9.95
N CYS A 107 4.42 6.45 -8.92
CA CYS A 107 4.88 6.50 -7.54
C CYS A 107 5.60 5.19 -7.19
N VAL A 108 6.75 5.29 -6.54
CA VAL A 108 7.64 4.15 -6.26
C VAL A 108 7.64 3.83 -4.78
N GLU A 109 7.98 2.60 -4.42
CA GLU A 109 8.19 2.26 -3.02
C GLU A 109 9.28 3.17 -2.42
N SER A 110 8.92 3.80 -1.31
CA SER A 110 9.81 4.64 -0.53
C SER A 110 10.88 3.76 0.07
N GLU A 111 12.14 3.96 -0.33
CA GLU A 111 13.27 3.41 0.41
C GLU A 111 13.26 4.03 1.81
N GLU A 112 12.79 3.30 2.82
CA GLU A 112 13.10 3.67 4.20
C GLU A 112 14.62 3.57 4.36
N ARG A 113 15.33 4.70 4.26
CA ARG A 113 16.66 4.78 4.85
C ARG A 113 16.47 4.61 6.35
N LEU A 114 16.69 3.40 6.83
CA LEU A 114 17.03 3.13 8.22
C LEU A 114 18.31 3.91 8.54
N SER A 115 18.15 5.17 8.93
CA SER A 115 19.23 6.03 9.45
C SER A 115 19.19 6.06 10.97
#